data_AF-A0A7J9C4H0-F1
#
_entry.id   AF-A0A7J9C4H0-F1
#
_cell.length_a   1.000
_cell.length_b   1.000
_cell.length_c   1.000
_cell.angle_alpha   90.00
_cell.angle_beta   90.00
_cell.angle_gamma   90.00
#
_symmetry.space_group_name_H-M   'P 1'
#
loop_
_entity.id
_entity.type
_entity.pdbx_description
1 polymer ?
#
loop_
_entity_poly.entity_id
_entity_poly.type
_entity_poly.pdbx_seq_one_letter_code
_entity_poly.pdbx_strand_id
1 'polypeptide(L)'
;MRCIDVQPSNEMTVDEFKAWLRRFDADHDGRINQEELKEALHSLRVRFGWWKARQGMKEADCNHDGQIENAKEIEKLVNYAQKRLHMKIYQSDW
;
A
#
# COMPACT_ATOMS: atom_id res chain seq x y z
N MET A 1 2.97 -5.31 25.20
CA MET A 1 3.68 -6.01 24.11
C MET A 1 4.43 -5.00 23.27
N ARG A 2 5.64 -5.32 22.78
CA ARG A 2 6.46 -4.41 21.99
C ARG A 2 5.81 -4.21 20.62
N CYS A 3 5.20 -3.04 20.43
CA CYS A 3 4.77 -2.55 19.13
C CYS A 3 6.04 -2.44 18.28
N ILE A 4 6.21 -3.32 17.30
CA ILE A 4 7.24 -3.14 16.29
C ILE A 4 6.70 -2.01 15.41
N ASP A 5 7.10 -0.78 15.75
CA ASP A 5 6.85 0.40 14.93
C ASP A 5 7.69 0.24 13.67
N VAL A 6 7.21 -0.58 12.72
CA VAL A 6 7.72 -0.58 11.35
C VAL A 6 7.15 0.70 10.74
N GLN A 7 7.70 1.85 11.16
CA GLN A 7 7.58 3.02 10.31
C GLN A 7 8.22 2.60 9.00
N PRO A 8 7.52 2.74 7.87
CA PRO A 8 8.23 2.72 6.61
C PRO A 8 9.27 3.83 6.76
N SER A 9 10.55 3.45 6.80
CA SER A 9 11.60 4.38 6.48
C SER A 9 11.14 5.08 5.21
N ASN A 10 11.30 6.40 5.12
CA ASN A 10 10.79 7.21 4.00
C ASN A 10 11.20 6.68 2.60
N GLU A 11 12.01 5.64 2.53
CA GLU A 11 12.67 5.00 1.42
C GLU A 11 12.48 3.48 1.55
N MET A 12 11.82 2.84 0.57
CA MET A 12 11.71 1.38 0.47
C MET A 12 11.68 0.95 -1.00
N THR A 13 11.87 -0.33 -1.30
CA THR A 13 11.77 -0.85 -2.67
C THR A 13 10.34 -1.26 -3.04
N VAL A 14 10.03 -1.44 -4.32
CA VAL A 14 8.72 -1.98 -4.75
C VAL A 14 8.48 -3.37 -4.15
N ASP A 15 9.52 -4.18 -4.02
CA ASP A 15 9.42 -5.51 -3.40
C ASP A 15 9.14 -5.42 -1.90
N GLU A 16 9.84 -4.53 -1.18
CA GLU A 16 9.55 -4.26 0.23
C GLU A 16 8.14 -3.67 0.43
N PHE A 17 7.68 -2.82 -0.47
CA PHE A 17 6.32 -2.29 -0.43
C PHE A 17 5.29 -3.40 -0.62
N LYS A 18 5.51 -4.33 -1.55
CA LYS A 18 4.68 -5.52 -1.73
C LYS A 18 4.72 -6.43 -0.50
N ALA A 19 5.90 -6.69 0.06
CA ALA A 19 6.06 -7.50 1.26
C ALA A 19 5.39 -6.85 2.48
N TRP A 20 5.45 -5.52 2.57
CA TRP A 20 4.76 -4.75 3.59
C TRP A 20 3.24 -4.84 3.42
N LEU A 21 2.71 -4.68 2.20
CA LEU A 21 1.29 -4.87 1.92
C LEU A 21 0.82 -6.29 2.27
N ARG A 22 1.60 -7.32 1.94
CA ARG A 22 1.33 -8.72 2.32
C ARG A 22 1.26 -8.97 3.83
N ARG A 23 1.76 -8.06 4.67
CA ARG A 23 1.56 -8.17 6.13
C ARG A 23 0.17 -7.71 6.57
N PHE A 24 -0.51 -6.92 5.76
CA PHE A 24 -1.88 -6.44 6.00
C PHE A 24 -2.93 -7.27 5.29
N ASP A 25 -2.51 -8.06 4.29
CA ASP A 25 -3.27 -9.17 3.72
C ASP A 25 -3.60 -10.20 4.82
N ALA A 26 -4.81 -10.09 5.37
CA ALA A 26 -5.25 -10.84 6.54
C ALA A 26 -5.88 -12.19 6.16
N ASP A 27 -6.45 -12.27 4.95
CA ASP A 27 -7.02 -13.49 4.42
C ASP A 27 -6.01 -14.33 3.61
N HIS A 28 -4.82 -13.78 3.37
CA HIS A 28 -3.72 -14.39 2.63
C HIS A 28 -4.11 -14.82 1.22
N ASP A 29 -5.03 -14.09 0.60
CA ASP A 29 -5.46 -14.31 -0.78
C ASP A 29 -4.42 -13.78 -1.80
N GLY A 30 -3.43 -13.02 -1.32
CA GLY A 30 -2.38 -12.41 -2.14
C GLY A 30 -2.83 -11.13 -2.85
N ARG A 31 -4.01 -10.63 -2.50
CA ARG A 31 -4.63 -9.41 -3.01
C ARG A 31 -4.79 -8.44 -1.84
N ILE A 32 -4.92 -7.16 -2.15
CA ILE A 32 -5.14 -6.14 -1.11
C ILE A 32 -6.48 -5.48 -1.38
N ASN A 33 -7.44 -5.72 -0.48
CA ASN A 33 -8.75 -5.09 -0.55
C ASN A 33 -8.73 -3.67 0.07
N GLN A 34 -9.86 -2.97 -0.03
CA GLN A 34 -9.96 -1.59 0.46
C GLN A 34 -9.79 -1.47 1.99
N GLU A 35 -10.27 -2.47 2.73
CA GLU A 35 -10.22 -2.48 4.19
C GLU A 35 -8.80 -2.74 4.68
N GLU A 36 -8.09 -3.67 4.05
CA GLU A 36 -6.68 -3.97 4.30
C GLU A 36 -5.77 -2.79 3.94
N LEU A 37 -6.03 -2.13 2.81
CA LEU A 37 -5.32 -0.91 2.45
C LEU A 37 -5.55 0.22 3.47
N LYS A 38 -6.75 0.29 4.04
CA LYS A 38 -7.08 1.25 5.11
C LYS A 38 -6.34 0.92 6.40
N GLU A 39 -6.30 -0.34 6.80
CA GLU A 39 -5.53 -0.83 7.95
C GLU A 39 -4.03 -0.52 7.77
N ALA A 40 -3.50 -0.77 6.56
CA ALA A 40 -2.13 -0.46 6.19
C ALA A 40 -1.83 1.04 6.36
N LEU A 41 -2.67 1.92 5.78
CA LEU A 41 -2.51 3.38 5.93
C LEU A 41 -2.73 3.88 7.37
N HIS A 42 -3.58 3.20 8.13
CA HIS A 42 -3.77 3.48 9.55
C HIS A 42 -2.51 3.13 10.36
N SER A 43 -1.86 2.01 10.04
CA SER A 43 -0.56 1.64 10.61
C SER A 43 0.52 2.67 10.30
N LEU A 44 0.44 3.34 9.14
CA LEU A 44 1.33 4.44 8.76
C LEU A 44 1.01 5.76 9.48
N ARG A 45 0.02 5.78 10.38
CA ARG A 45 -0.49 6.98 11.06
C ARG A 45 -0.83 8.12 10.10
N VAL A 46 -1.23 7.77 8.86
CA VAL A 46 -1.59 8.76 7.84
C VAL A 46 -2.89 9.44 8.26
N ARG A 47 -2.85 10.77 8.36
CA ARG A 47 -4.07 11.56 8.59
C ARG A 47 -5.05 11.32 7.44
N PHE A 48 -6.31 11.05 7.79
CA PHE A 48 -7.38 10.70 6.86
C PHE A 48 -7.12 9.40 6.09
N GLY A 49 -6.54 8.38 6.76
CA GLY A 49 -6.23 7.07 6.17
C GLY A 49 -7.39 6.45 5.38
N TRP A 50 -8.62 6.49 5.89
CA TRP A 50 -9.81 6.01 5.14
C TRP A 50 -10.03 6.74 3.80
N TRP A 51 -9.91 8.06 3.78
CA TRP A 51 -10.13 8.85 2.58
C TRP A 51 -9.01 8.61 1.55
N LYS A 52 -7.76 8.50 2.04
CA LYS A 52 -6.58 8.16 1.24
C LYS A 52 -6.65 6.75 0.69
N ALA A 53 -7.07 5.77 1.49
CA ALA A 53 -7.29 4.38 1.06
C ALA A 53 -8.30 4.33 -0.08
N ARG A 54 -9.44 5.00 0.10
CA ARG A 54 -10.50 5.07 -0.93
C ARG A 54 -10.02 5.75 -2.21
N GLN A 55 -9.23 6.82 -2.10
CA GLN A 55 -8.65 7.49 -3.26
C GLN A 55 -7.60 6.63 -3.96
N GLY A 56 -6.68 6.02 -3.20
CA GLY A 56 -5.63 5.15 -3.72
C GLY A 56 -6.22 3.91 -4.38
N MET A 57 -7.20 3.27 -3.75
CA MET A 57 -7.94 2.15 -4.33
C MET A 57 -8.59 2.57 -5.64
N LYS A 58 -9.37 3.67 -5.66
CA LYS A 58 -10.04 4.14 -6.88
C LYS A 58 -9.09 4.48 -8.03
N GLU A 59 -7.85 4.88 -7.73
CA GLU A 59 -6.86 5.23 -8.74
C GLU A 59 -6.03 4.02 -9.20
N ALA A 60 -5.81 3.05 -8.31
CA ALA A 60 -5.06 1.83 -8.57
C ALA A 60 -5.92 0.74 -9.24
N ASP A 61 -7.12 0.51 -8.70
CA ASP A 61 -8.12 -0.46 -9.17
C ASP A 61 -8.63 -0.05 -10.56
N CYS A 62 -8.14 -0.74 -11.58
CA CYS A 62 -8.49 -0.47 -12.97
C CYS A 62 -9.60 -1.38 -13.47
N ASN A 63 -9.60 -2.62 -12.97
CA ASN A 63 -10.56 -3.66 -13.33
C ASN A 63 -11.87 -3.53 -12.54
N HIS A 64 -11.92 -2.62 -11.56
CA HIS A 64 -13.07 -2.36 -10.67
C HIS A 64 -13.48 -3.59 -9.87
N ASP A 65 -12.52 -4.44 -9.52
CA ASP A 65 -12.76 -5.63 -8.69
C ASP A 65 -12.70 -5.33 -7.19
N GLY A 66 -12.29 -4.12 -6.80
CA GLY A 66 -12.14 -3.70 -5.41
C GLY A 66 -10.93 -4.31 -4.69
N GLN A 67 -10.00 -4.90 -5.44
CA GLN A 67 -8.79 -5.54 -4.96
C GLN A 67 -7.56 -5.04 -5.75
N ILE A 68 -6.38 -5.11 -5.14
CA ILE A 68 -5.11 -4.79 -5.80
C ILE A 68 -4.33 -6.08 -5.90
N GLU A 69 -4.41 -6.73 -7.06
CA GLU A 69 -3.73 -8.00 -7.34
C GLU A 69 -2.66 -7.87 -8.42
N ASN A 70 -2.92 -7.08 -9.48
CA ASN A 70 -2.08 -7.07 -10.66
C ASN A 70 -0.84 -6.20 -10.45
N ALA A 71 0.26 -6.57 -11.11
CA ALA A 71 1.49 -5.78 -11.08
C ALA A 71 1.25 -4.31 -11.45
N LYS A 72 0.43 -4.05 -12.47
CA LYS A 72 0.05 -2.68 -12.90
C LYS A 72 -0.71 -1.90 -11.82
N GLU A 73 -1.56 -2.56 -11.06
CA GLU A 73 -2.37 -1.93 -10.00
C GLU A 73 -1.49 -1.60 -8.81
N ILE A 74 -0.56 -2.50 -8.47
CA ILE A 74 0.48 -2.25 -7.47
C ILE A 74 1.36 -1.07 -7.90
N GLU A 75 1.79 -0.99 -9.16
CA GLU A 75 2.57 0.15 -9.67
C GLU A 75 1.81 1.48 -9.56
N LYS A 76 0.51 1.48 -9.85
CA LYS A 76 -0.33 2.66 -9.66
C LYS A 76 -0.46 3.04 -8.19
N LEU A 77 -0.65 2.06 -7.31
CA LEU A 77 -0.69 2.29 -5.87
C LEU A 77 0.64 2.84 -5.34
N VAL A 78 1.77 2.33 -5.82
CA VAL A 78 3.12 2.83 -5.52
C VAL A 78 3.25 4.29 -5.94
N ASN A 79 2.84 4.64 -7.16
CA ASN A 79 2.86 6.02 -7.66
C ASN A 79 1.97 6.94 -6.82
N TYR A 80 0.79 6.46 -6.42
CA TYR A 80 -0.10 7.17 -5.51
C TYR A 80 0.56 7.41 -4.15
N ALA A 81 1.19 6.38 -3.55
CA ALA A 81 1.90 6.49 -2.29
C ALA A 81 3.07 7.50 -2.38
N GLN A 82 3.82 7.49 -3.48
CA GLN A 82 4.89 8.46 -3.71
C GLN A 82 4.35 9.90 -3.79
N LYS A 83 3.30 10.14 -4.57
CA LYS A 83 2.75 11.49 -4.77
C LYS A 83 1.95 12.02 -3.59
N ARG A 84 1.17 11.17 -2.92
CA ARG A 84 0.16 11.60 -1.92
C ARG A 84 0.57 11.36 -0.48
N LEU A 85 1.54 10.48 -0.24
CA LEU A 85 2.08 10.15 1.09
C LEU A 85 3.56 10.56 1.22
N HIS A 86 4.18 11.04 0.13
CA HIS A 86 5.59 11.46 0.07
C HIS A 86 6.56 10.34 0.45
N MET A 87 6.17 9.09 0.18
CA MET A 87 7.03 7.91 0.36
C MET A 87 7.96 7.79 -0.83
N LYS A 88 9.23 7.48 -0.64
CA LYS A 88 10.16 7.21 -1.73
C LYS A 88 10.21 5.70 -1.95
N ILE A 89 9.55 5.24 -3.00
CA ILE A 89 9.56 3.82 -3.38
C ILE A 89 10.49 3.66 -4.58
N TYR A 90 11.57 2.89 -4.45
CA TYR A 90 12.53 2.65 -5.52
C TYR A 90 12.21 1.35 -6.25
N GLN A 91 12.25 1.39 -7.56
CA GLN A 91 12.29 0.17 -8.36
C GLN A 91 13.75 -0.29 -8.37
N SER A 92 14.05 -1.40 -7.71
CA SER A 92 15.39 -1.98 -7.67
C SER A 92 15.71 -2.61 -9.01
N ASP A 93 16.04 -1.77 -10.00
CA ASP A 93 16.59 -2.21 -11.28
C ASP A 93 18.03 -1.68 -11.44
N TRP A 94 18.96 -2.51 -10.95
CA TRP A 94 20.32 -2.87 -11.42
C TRP A 94 21.46 -1.84 -11.34
#